data_AF-A0A4W5LAK0-F1
#
_entry.id   AF-A0A4W5LAK0-F1
#
_cell.length_a   1.000
_cell.length_b   1.000
_cell.length_c   1.000
_cell.angle_alpha   90.00
_cell.angle_beta   90.00
_cell.angle_gamma   90.00
#
_symmetry.space_group_name_H-M   'P 1'
#
loop_
_entity.id
_entity.type
_entity.pdbx_description
1 polymer ?
#
loop_
_entity_poly.entity_id
_entity_poly.type
_entity_poly.pdbx_seq_one_letter_code
_entity_poly.pdbx_strand_id
1 'polypeptide(L)'
;MGHSCLWIFLLFLSLSHQAVTEQAEACWTAEPADLVFLVDESWGVGQTSFSRVKDFISAIIHSFQDSVVGSEGIRFGVTVYGDIPRSIWLGLQSW
;
A
#
# COMPACT_ATOMS: atom_id res chain seq x y z
N MET A 1 14.59 -43.56 -29.83
CA MET A 1 15.37 -42.67 -28.94
C MET A 1 14.78 -41.25 -28.78
N GLY A 2 13.64 -40.89 -29.42
CA GLY A 2 13.07 -39.53 -29.33
C GLY A 2 11.97 -39.32 -28.28
N HIS A 3 11.20 -40.36 -27.91
CA HIS A 3 10.06 -40.19 -27.01
C HIS A 3 10.50 -39.93 -25.56
N SER A 4 11.52 -40.64 -25.07
CA SER A 4 12.02 -40.49 -23.69
C SER A 4 12.48 -39.05 -23.39
N CYS A 5 13.15 -38.40 -24.36
CA CYS A 5 13.59 -37.02 -24.22
C CYS A 5 12.42 -36.02 -24.18
N LEU A 6 11.33 -36.28 -24.91
CA LEU A 6 10.13 -35.43 -24.88
C LEU A 6 9.46 -35.48 -23.51
N TRP A 7 9.34 -36.66 -22.89
CA TRP A 7 8.79 -36.79 -21.54
C TRP A 7 9.63 -36.07 -20.48
N ILE A 8 10.96 -36.19 -20.58
CA ILE A 8 11.89 -35.50 -19.70
C ILE A 8 11.76 -33.97 -19.86
N PHE A 9 11.67 -33.48 -21.10
CA PHE A 9 11.50 -32.06 -21.39
C PHE A 9 10.17 -31.52 -20.86
N LEU A 10 9.09 -32.31 -21.00
CA LEU A 10 7.77 -31.96 -20.44
C LEU A 10 7.77 -31.98 -18.91
N LEU A 11 8.46 -32.93 -18.27
CA LEU A 11 8.64 -32.97 -16.82
C LEU A 11 9.43 -31.76 -16.32
N PHE A 12 10.48 -31.33 -17.03
CA PHE A 12 11.20 -30.11 -16.69
C PHE A 12 10.36 -28.85 -16.88
N LEU A 13 9.53 -28.80 -17.93
CA LEU A 13 8.59 -27.69 -18.15
C LEU A 13 7.49 -27.61 -17.09
N SER A 14 7.00 -28.75 -16.60
CA SER A 14 6.01 -28.77 -15.52
C SER A 14 6.66 -28.39 -14.19
N LEU A 15 7.88 -28.85 -13.92
CA LEU A 15 8.62 -28.53 -12.70
C LEU A 15 9.02 -27.05 -12.64
N SER A 16 9.37 -26.43 -13.78
CA SER A 16 9.65 -24.99 -13.85
C SER A 16 8.39 -24.13 -13.68
N HIS A 17 7.22 -24.64 -14.09
CA HIS A 17 5.93 -23.99 -13.82
C HIS A 17 5.52 -24.04 -12.34
N GLN A 18 6.13 -24.93 -11.54
CA GLN A 18 5.88 -25.04 -10.10
C GLN A 18 6.93 -24.30 -9.26
N ALA A 19 7.74 -23.41 -9.85
CA ALA A 19 8.49 -22.45 -9.07
C ALA A 19 7.49 -21.64 -8.23
N VAL A 20 7.40 -22.00 -6.94
CA VAL A 20 6.43 -21.50 -5.98
C VAL A 20 6.43 -19.99 -6.05
N THR A 21 5.34 -19.44 -6.58
CA THR A 21 5.01 -18.04 -6.35
C THR A 21 4.76 -17.95 -4.86
N GLU A 22 5.75 -17.46 -4.11
CA GLU A 22 5.55 -16.94 -2.76
C GLU A 22 4.73 -15.65 -2.92
N GLN A 23 3.47 -15.81 -3.34
CA GLN A 23 2.49 -14.75 -3.21
C GLN A 23 2.26 -14.65 -1.72
N ALA A 24 2.88 -13.66 -1.08
CA ALA A 24 2.43 -13.18 0.20
C ALA A 24 0.90 -13.13 0.13
N GLU A 25 0.21 -13.84 1.02
CA GLU A 25 -1.24 -13.75 1.11
C GLU A 25 -1.57 -12.29 1.40
N ALA A 26 -1.85 -11.52 0.35
CA ALA A 26 -2.41 -10.20 0.48
C ALA A 26 -3.76 -10.44 1.14
N CYS A 27 -3.87 -10.09 2.41
CA CYS A 27 -5.14 -10.08 3.09
C CYS A 27 -5.97 -8.95 2.46
N TRP A 28 -6.76 -9.29 1.45
CA TRP A 28 -7.63 -8.38 0.71
C TRP A 28 -8.88 -7.97 1.49
N THR A 29 -8.90 -8.14 2.80
CA THR A 29 -10.02 -7.76 3.66
C THR A 29 -9.87 -6.30 4.09
N ALA A 30 -9.72 -5.41 3.11
CA ALA A 30 -9.85 -3.98 3.35
C ALA A 30 -11.34 -3.67 3.54
N GLU A 31 -11.80 -3.73 4.79
CA GLU A 31 -13.17 -3.34 5.15
C GLU A 31 -13.32 -1.82 5.10
N PRO A 32 -14.54 -1.31 4.82
CA PRO A 32 -14.82 0.11 4.90
C PRO A 32 -14.46 0.69 6.26
N ALA A 33 -13.57 1.70 6.27
CA ALA A 33 -13.05 2.29 7.49
C ALA A 33 -12.57 3.73 7.29
N ASP A 34 -12.58 4.52 8.37
CA ASP A 34 -12.02 5.86 8.41
C ASP A 34 -10.68 5.86 9.13
N LEU A 35 -9.62 6.24 8.43
CA LEU A 35 -8.26 6.35 8.97
C LEU A 35 -7.85 7.82 8.98
N VAL A 36 -7.71 8.38 10.18
CA VAL A 36 -7.32 9.79 10.37
C VAL A 36 -5.91 9.88 10.96
N PHE A 37 -4.99 10.51 10.24
CA PHE A 37 -3.66 10.84 10.73
C PHE A 37 -3.66 12.21 11.41
N LEU A 38 -3.27 12.25 12.68
CA LEU A 38 -3.00 13.49 13.40
C LEU A 38 -1.49 13.76 13.36
N VAL A 39 -1.08 14.85 12.71
CA VAL A 39 0.33 15.15 12.41
C VAL A 39 0.77 16.42 13.12
N ASP A 40 1.90 16.36 13.82
CA ASP A 40 2.53 17.51 14.46
C ASP A 40 3.36 18.32 13.44
N GLU A 41 3.08 19.61 13.31
CA GLU A 41 3.86 20.60 12.56
C GLU A 41 4.39 21.70 13.50
N SER A 42 4.58 21.36 14.78
CA SER A 42 5.21 22.28 15.73
C SER A 42 6.64 22.60 15.33
N TRP A 43 7.11 23.76 15.79
CA TRP A 43 8.48 24.23 15.56
C TRP A 43 9.55 23.17 15.90
N GLY A 44 9.32 22.37 16.94
CA GLY A 44 10.26 21.36 17.42
C GLY A 44 10.42 20.15 16.48
N VAL A 45 9.44 19.87 15.63
CA VAL A 45 9.49 18.78 14.64
C VAL A 45 10.47 19.12 13.52
N GLY A 46 10.41 20.36 13.05
CA GLY A 46 11.22 20.85 11.92
C GLY A 46 10.81 20.26 10.56
N GLN A 47 11.18 20.95 9.48
CA GLN A 47 10.71 20.64 8.12
C GLN A 47 11.10 19.23 7.65
N THR A 48 12.31 18.76 7.98
CA THR A 48 12.80 17.45 7.52
C THR A 48 12.00 16.30 8.13
N SER A 49 11.70 16.36 9.43
CA SER A 49 10.91 15.33 10.10
C SER A 49 9.47 15.34 9.59
N PHE A 50 8.89 16.53 9.41
CA PHE A 50 7.55 16.68 8.84
C PHE A 50 7.47 16.09 7.42
N SER A 51 8.49 16.31 6.58
CA SER A 51 8.56 15.70 5.25
C SER A 51 8.56 14.16 5.32
N ARG A 52 9.32 13.58 6.26
CA ARG A 52 9.34 12.11 6.43
C ARG A 52 7.99 11.56 6.86
N VAL A 53 7.24 12.29 7.68
CA VAL A 53 5.87 11.89 8.07
C VAL A 53 4.94 11.92 6.85
N LYS A 54 5.06 12.94 5.97
CA LYS A 54 4.31 12.97 4.71
C LYS A 54 4.63 11.77 3.84
N ASP A 55 5.91 11.46 3.64
CA ASP A 55 6.34 10.32 2.83
C ASP A 55 5.81 8.99 3.37
N PHE A 56 5.80 8.83 4.70
CA PHE A 56 5.24 7.68 5.38
C PHE A 56 3.73 7.54 5.17
N ILE A 57 2.97 8.63 5.34
CA ILE A 57 1.52 8.63 5.12
C ILE A 57 1.20 8.31 3.66
N SER A 58 1.93 8.91 2.71
CA SER A 58 1.81 8.61 1.28
C SER A 58 2.07 7.14 0.97
N ALA A 59 3.11 6.54 1.58
CA ALA A 59 3.42 5.13 1.40
C ALA A 59 2.30 4.22 1.94
N ILE A 60 1.70 4.55 3.10
CA ILE A 60 0.54 3.82 3.63
C ILE A 60 -0.62 3.89 2.63
N ILE A 61 -1.01 5.08 2.18
CA ILE A 61 -2.15 5.24 1.27
C ILE A 61 -1.90 4.50 -0.04
N HIS A 62 -0.67 4.55 -0.56
CA HIS A 62 -0.28 3.80 -1.76
C HIS A 62 -0.40 2.29 -1.58
N SER A 63 -0.15 1.75 -0.38
CA SER A 63 -0.34 0.31 -0.11
C SER A 63 -1.80 -0.16 -0.24
N PHE A 64 -2.75 0.78 -0.17
CA PHE A 64 -4.18 0.52 -0.35
C PHE A 64 -4.70 0.84 -1.76
N GLN A 65 -3.85 1.23 -2.72
CA GLN A 65 -4.29 1.59 -4.09
C GLN A 65 -4.95 0.43 -4.84
N ASP A 66 -4.56 -0.79 -4.53
CA ASP A 66 -5.17 -1.98 -5.12
C ASP A 66 -6.53 -2.31 -4.46
N SER A 67 -6.84 -1.71 -3.30
CA SER A 67 -8.12 -1.85 -2.58
C SER A 67 -9.13 -0.76 -2.94
N VAL A 68 -10.38 -0.90 -2.48
CA VAL A 68 -11.40 0.15 -2.61
C VAL A 68 -11.03 1.32 -1.70
N VAL A 69 -10.70 2.47 -2.29
CA VAL A 69 -10.47 3.75 -1.58
C VAL A 69 -11.62 4.70 -1.89
N GLY A 70 -12.19 5.34 -0.87
CA GLY A 70 -13.33 6.25 -1.00
C GLY A 70 -14.56 5.80 -0.21
N SER A 71 -15.76 6.22 -0.61
CA SER A 71 -17.00 6.01 0.17
C SER A 71 -17.32 4.54 0.43
N GLU A 72 -16.93 3.66 -0.48
CA GLU A 72 -17.21 2.21 -0.43
C GLU A 72 -16.05 1.39 0.16
N GLY A 73 -15.02 2.05 0.68
CA GLY A 73 -13.83 1.38 1.21
C GLY A 73 -13.12 2.24 2.25
N ILE A 74 -11.79 2.30 2.21
CA ILE A 74 -11.04 3.08 3.20
C ILE A 74 -11.05 4.56 2.81
N ARG A 75 -11.37 5.42 3.77
CA ARG A 75 -11.26 6.88 3.65
C ARG A 75 -10.12 7.36 4.53
N PHE A 76 -9.26 8.21 3.97
CA PHE A 76 -8.13 8.77 4.68
C PHE A 76 -8.36 10.25 4.98
N GLY A 77 -8.13 10.65 6.22
CA GLY A 77 -8.10 12.04 6.63
C GLY A 77 -6.74 12.39 7.22
N VAL A 78 -6.32 13.64 7.08
CA VAL A 78 -5.12 14.14 7.76
C VAL A 78 -5.47 15.46 8.43
N THR A 79 -5.20 15.53 9.73
CA THR A 79 -5.23 16.76 10.51
C THR A 79 -3.81 17.10 10.93
N VAL A 80 -3.34 18.25 10.48
CA VAL A 80 -2.07 18.82 10.90
C VAL A 80 -2.35 19.77 12.05
N TYR A 81 -1.68 19.60 13.19
CA TYR A 81 -1.74 20.51 14.32
C TYR A 81 -0.41 21.25 14.50
N GLY A 82 -0.52 22.52 14.88
CA GLY A 82 0.58 23.47 15.05
C GLY A 82 -0.03 24.73 15.67
N ASP A 83 0.42 25.92 15.28
CA ASP A 83 -0.19 27.18 15.75
C ASP A 83 -1.66 27.33 15.29
N ILE A 84 -1.96 26.86 14.08
CA ILE A 84 -3.31 26.84 13.52
C ILE A 84 -3.57 25.43 12.96
N PRO A 85 -4.52 24.67 13.54
CA PRO A 85 -4.83 23.33 13.07
C PRO A 85 -5.50 23.36 11.69
N ARG A 86 -5.13 22.42 10.82
CA ARG A 86 -5.67 22.28 9.45
C ARG A 86 -6.06 20.83 9.20
N SER A 87 -7.28 20.60 8.76
CA SER A 87 -7.81 19.27 8.44
C SER A 87 -8.19 19.17 6.97
N ILE A 88 -7.86 18.05 6.34
CA ILE A 88 -8.20 17.77 4.94
C ILE A 88 -8.47 16.27 4.77
N TRP A 89 -9.49 15.96 3.96
CA TRP A 89 -9.80 14.60 3.54
C TRP A 89 -9.04 14.28 2.27
N LEU A 90 -8.38 13.12 2.25
CA LEU A 90 -7.67 12.61 1.08
C LEU A 90 -8.66 11.89 0.18
N GLY A 91 -9.22 12.61 -0.79
CA GLY A 91 -9.84 11.96 -1.94
C GLY A 91 -8.77 11.39 -2.85
N LEU A 92 -9.09 10.33 -3.60
CA LEU A 92 -8.29 9.93 -4.76
C LEU A 92 -8.07 11.20 -5.61
N GLN A 93 -6.82 11.64 -5.66
CA GLN A 93 -6.30 12.88 -6.24
C GLN A 93 -6.05 14.03 -5.24
N SER A 94 -4.73 14.18 -5.00
CA SER A 94 -3.99 15.34 -4.49
C SER A 94 -3.91 15.55 -2.97
N TRP A 95 -2.72 15.19 -2.47
CA TRP A 95 -2.01 15.79 -1.34
C TRP A 95 -0.63 16.24 -1.79
#